data_AF-A0A4Y3NBL3-F1
#
_entry.id   AF-A0A4Y3NBL3-F1
#
_cell.length_a   1.000
_cell.length_b   1.000
_cell.length_c   1.000
_cell.angle_alpha   90.00
_cell.angle_beta   90.00
_cell.angle_gamma   90.00
#
_symmetry.space_group_name_H-M   'P 1'
#
loop_
_entity.id
_entity.type
_entity.pdbx_description
1 polymer ?
#
loop_
_entity_poly.entity_id
_entity_poly.type
_entity_poly.pdbx_seq_one_letter_code
_entity_poly.pdbx_strand_id
1 'polypeptide(L)'
;MRQALDTGDERFLPLRDKGPQKRYTRDYVDARFSLGEYLMFGALLFVVISLIIPPTSAGISYVLIGFWIMFLAVFVDVFILSRKLRKRLTEKFGEVERGSIWYGCMRALQFRKLRLPKPQVKRGQFPA
;
A
#
# COMPACT_ATOMS: atom_id res chain seq x y z
N MET A 1 18.23 -17.29 -0.03
CA MET A 1 17.02 -16.54 -0.43
C MET A 1 16.22 -15.96 0.74
N ARG A 2 15.88 -16.72 1.81
CA ARG A 2 15.11 -16.16 2.95
C ARG A 2 15.79 -14.99 3.69
N GLN A 3 17.09 -15.08 3.98
CA GLN A 3 17.84 -13.98 4.60
C GLN A 3 17.81 -12.70 3.75
N ALA A 4 17.92 -12.80 2.42
CA ALA A 4 17.88 -11.62 1.53
C ALA A 4 16.56 -10.84 1.58
N LEU A 5 15.44 -11.53 1.85
CA LEU A 5 14.13 -10.89 2.02
C LEU A 5 14.02 -10.14 3.35
N ASP A 6 14.83 -10.55 4.34
CA ASP A 6 14.94 -9.90 5.65
C ASP A 6 15.97 -8.75 5.64
N THR A 7 17.17 -8.97 5.08
CA THR A 7 18.25 -7.96 5.05
C THR A 7 18.07 -6.90 3.97
N GLY A 8 17.22 -7.16 2.96
CA GLY A 8 17.01 -6.22 1.84
C GLY A 8 18.20 -6.09 0.89
N ASP A 9 19.19 -6.99 0.98
CA ASP A 9 20.40 -6.97 0.14
C ASP A 9 20.02 -7.16 -1.33
N GLU A 10 20.26 -6.12 -2.12
CA GLU A 10 19.85 -6.03 -3.53
C GLU A 10 20.38 -7.19 -4.37
N ARG A 11 21.52 -7.78 -4.00
CA ARG A 11 22.18 -8.87 -4.74
C ARG A 11 21.33 -10.13 -4.82
N PHE A 12 20.54 -10.40 -3.78
CA PHE A 12 19.76 -11.63 -3.64
C PHE A 12 18.25 -11.44 -3.82
N LEU A 13 17.81 -10.24 -4.19
CA LEU A 13 16.41 -9.98 -4.51
C LEU A 13 16.00 -10.63 -5.85
N PRO A 14 14.72 -11.02 -6.02
CA PRO A 14 14.17 -11.42 -7.32
C PRO A 14 14.36 -10.30 -8.35
N LEU A 15 14.62 -10.65 -9.61
CA LEU A 15 14.76 -9.71 -10.73
C LEU A 15 13.61 -8.69 -10.81
N ARG A 16 12.41 -9.07 -10.36
CA ARG A 16 11.23 -8.21 -10.33
C ARG A 16 11.32 -7.06 -9.32
N ASP A 17 12.04 -7.25 -8.21
CA ASP A 17 12.17 -6.27 -7.11
C ASP A 17 13.51 -5.53 -7.13
N LYS A 18 14.43 -5.91 -8.03
CA LYS A 18 15.73 -5.29 -8.25
C LYS A 18 15.60 -3.99 -9.05
N GLY A 19 16.40 -2.99 -8.67
CA GLY A 19 16.57 -1.74 -9.40
C GLY A 19 16.46 -0.48 -8.51
N PRO A 20 17.17 0.61 -8.83
CA PRO A 20 17.21 1.82 -8.02
C PRO A 20 15.83 2.51 -7.93
N GLN A 21 15.03 2.47 -9.00
CA GLN A 21 13.68 3.03 -9.00
C GLN A 21 12.71 2.22 -8.12
N LYS A 22 12.83 0.88 -8.13
CA LYS A 22 11.99 0.00 -7.30
C LYS A 22 12.36 0.09 -5.84
N ARG A 23 13.64 0.24 -5.50
CA ARG A 23 14.09 0.55 -4.14
C ARG A 23 13.51 1.87 -3.65
N TYR A 24 13.66 2.94 -4.43
CA TYR A 24 13.08 4.24 -4.08
C TYR A 24 11.57 4.15 -3.87
N THR A 25 10.88 3.41 -4.75
CA THR A 25 9.44 3.17 -4.63
C THR A 25 9.09 2.45 -3.33
N ARG A 26 9.83 1.40 -2.96
CA ARG A 26 9.61 0.67 -1.70
C ARG A 26 9.79 1.58 -0.51
N ASP A 27 10.90 2.32 -0.46
CA ASP A 27 11.23 3.18 0.67
C ASP A 27 10.20 4.32 0.79
N TYR A 28 9.75 4.90 -0.33
CA TYR A 28 8.72 5.93 -0.33
C TYR A 28 7.36 5.42 0.18
N VAL A 29 6.92 4.25 -0.30
CA VAL A 29 5.66 3.62 0.13
C VAL A 29 5.73 3.19 1.59
N ASP A 30 6.86 2.65 2.02
CA ASP A 30 7.08 2.18 3.39
C ASP A 30 7.28 3.35 4.39
N ALA A 31 7.69 4.53 3.94
CA ALA A 31 7.73 5.74 4.76
C ALA A 31 6.33 6.33 5.02
N ARG A 32 5.36 6.08 4.13
CA ARG A 32 3.99 6.61 4.20
C ARG A 32 3.08 5.78 5.11
N PHE A 33 2.02 6.40 5.61
CA PHE A 33 0.82 5.70 6.06
C PHE A 33 -0.10 5.40 4.88
N SER A 34 -0.38 4.12 4.64
CA SER A 34 -1.31 3.68 3.61
C SER A 34 -2.65 3.31 4.23
N LEU A 35 -3.74 3.92 3.76
CA LEU A 35 -5.09 3.57 4.23
C LEU A 35 -5.48 2.14 3.83
N GLY A 36 -4.88 1.61 2.75
CA GLY A 36 -5.07 0.23 2.30
C GLY A 36 -4.72 -0.83 3.35
N GLU A 37 -3.77 -0.56 4.27
CA GLU A 37 -3.45 -1.47 5.37
C GLU A 37 -4.61 -1.66 6.35
N TYR A 38 -5.47 -0.65 6.48
CA TYR A 38 -6.63 -0.66 7.36
C TYR A 38 -7.89 -1.20 6.69
N LEU A 39 -7.88 -1.41 5.36
CA LEU A 39 -9.03 -1.94 4.64
C LEU A 39 -9.43 -3.32 5.18
N MET A 40 -8.45 -4.17 5.54
CA MET A 40 -8.71 -5.48 6.14
C MET A 40 -9.40 -5.36 7.52
N PHE A 41 -8.96 -4.42 8.36
CA PHE A 41 -9.58 -4.15 9.66
C PHE A 41 -10.99 -3.55 9.51
N GLY A 42 -11.17 -2.64 8.56
CA GLY A 42 -12.47 -2.06 8.25
C GLY A 42 -13.44 -3.08 7.66
N ALA A 43 -12.97 -4.02 6.82
CA ALA A 43 -13.78 -5.12 6.32
C ALA A 43 -14.20 -6.09 7.43
N LEU A 44 -13.29 -6.43 8.35
CA LEU A 44 -13.63 -7.23 9.53
C LEU A 44 -14.70 -6.53 10.38
N LEU A 45 -14.52 -5.24 10.66
CA LEU A 45 -15.48 -4.44 11.41
C LEU A 45 -16.85 -4.41 10.72
N PHE A 46 -16.88 -4.24 9.39
CA PHE A 46 -18.10 -4.30 8.59
C PHE A 46 -18.82 -5.64 8.75
N VAL A 47 -18.09 -6.76 8.65
CA VAL A 47 -18.68 -8.10 8.83
C VAL A 47 -19.28 -8.25 10.23
N VAL A 48 -18.56 -7.87 11.28
CA VAL A 48 -19.05 -7.97 12.67
C VAL A 48 -20.32 -7.15 12.86
N ILE A 49 -20.35 -5.91 12.37
CA ILE A 49 -21.54 -5.04 12.46
C ILE A 49 -22.71 -5.64 11.65
N SER A 50 -22.43 -6.19 10.47
CA SER A 50 -23.45 -6.81 9.61
C SER A 50 -24.10 -8.06 10.22
N LEU A 51 -23.40 -8.76 11.11
CA LEU A 51 -23.93 -9.94 11.81
C LEU A 51 -24.86 -9.55 12.98
N ILE A 52 -24.65 -8.37 13.56
CA ILE A 52 -25.44 -7.86 14.69
C ILE A 52 -26.73 -7.20 14.19
N ILE A 53 -26.67 -6.55 13.02
CA ILE A 53 -27.80 -5.81 12.45
C ILE A 53 -28.66 -6.74 11.58
N PRO A 54 -29.98 -6.85 11.83
CA PRO A 54 -30.86 -7.65 10.99
C PRO A 54 -30.86 -7.14 9.53
N PRO A 55 -30.82 -8.04 8.54
CA PRO A 55 -30.73 -7.65 7.11
C PRO A 55 -31.96 -6.91 6.60
N THR A 56 -33.10 -7.02 7.29
CA THR A 56 -34.34 -6.32 6.98
C THR A 56 -34.42 -4.90 7.55
N SER A 57 -33.45 -4.49 8.37
CA SER A 57 -33.44 -3.15 8.96
C SER A 57 -32.82 -2.13 8.01
N ALA A 58 -33.36 -0.90 7.98
CA ALA A 58 -32.76 0.23 7.26
C ALA A 58 -31.32 0.56 7.73
N GLY A 59 -30.92 0.05 8.91
CA GLY A 59 -29.57 0.16 9.45
C GLY A 59 -28.51 -0.45 8.54
N ILE A 60 -28.82 -1.53 7.81
CA ILE A 60 -27.83 -2.22 6.97
C ILE A 60 -27.43 -1.38 5.75
N SER A 61 -28.32 -0.54 5.24
CA SER A 61 -28.03 0.39 4.14
C SER A 61 -26.97 1.42 4.54
N TYR A 62 -27.05 1.98 5.76
CA TYR A 62 -26.05 2.92 6.26
C TYR A 62 -24.67 2.26 6.43
N VAL A 63 -24.64 1.00 6.87
CA VAL A 63 -23.39 0.23 7.02
C VAL A 63 -22.76 -0.06 5.65
N LEU A 64 -23.57 -0.42 4.66
CA LEU A 64 -23.14 -0.59 3.26
C LEU A 64 -22.57 0.72 2.68
N ILE A 65 -23.25 1.85 2.87
CA ILE A 65 -22.77 3.16 2.42
C ILE A 65 -21.43 3.49 3.07
N GLY A 66 -21.30 3.27 4.39
CA GLY A 66 -20.04 3.48 5.11
C GLY A 66 -18.89 2.63 4.56
N PHE A 67 -19.17 1.38 4.21
CA PHE A 67 -18.18 0.49 3.60
C PHE A 67 -17.73 0.97 2.22
N TRP A 68 -18.66 1.43 1.37
CA TRP A 68 -18.34 2.03 0.09
C TRP A 68 -17.51 3.31 0.21
N ILE A 69 -17.83 4.18 1.19
CA ILE A 69 -17.04 5.39 1.47
C ILE A 69 -15.61 5.03 1.87
N MET A 70 -15.43 4.03 2.73
CA MET A 70 -14.10 3.54 3.11
C MET A 70 -13.32 3.03 1.89
N PHE A 71 -13.97 2.25 1.02
CA PHE A 71 -13.38 1.76 -0.22
C PHE A 71 -12.95 2.91 -1.13
N LEU A 72 -13.80 3.91 -1.29
CA LEU A 72 -13.50 5.11 -2.07
C LEU A 72 -12.30 5.87 -1.48
N ALA A 73 -12.22 6.02 -0.16
CA ALA A 73 -11.10 6.67 0.52
C ALA A 73 -9.76 5.96 0.25
N VAL A 74 -9.75 4.62 0.30
CA VAL A 74 -8.54 3.83 -0.04
C VAL A 74 -8.19 3.98 -1.52
N PHE A 75 -9.17 3.98 -2.41
CA PHE A 75 -8.94 4.19 -3.83
C PHE A 75 -8.30 5.56 -4.10
N VAL A 76 -8.82 6.62 -3.47
CA VAL A 76 -8.26 7.97 -3.54
C VAL A 76 -6.83 8.00 -2.97
N ASP A 77 -6.57 7.31 -1.86
CA ASP A 77 -5.24 7.24 -1.24
C ASP A 77 -4.18 6.64 -2.17
N VAL A 78 -4.53 5.54 -2.86
CA VAL A 78 -3.68 4.87 -3.86
C VAL A 78 -3.53 5.72 -5.12
N PHE A 79 -4.57 6.41 -5.53
CA PHE A 79 -4.51 7.32 -6.66
C PHE A 79 -3.57 8.50 -6.40
N ILE A 80 -3.67 9.13 -5.22
CA ILE A 80 -2.74 10.18 -4.78
C ILE A 80 -1.31 9.64 -4.71
N LEU A 81 -1.12 8.40 -4.22
CA LEU A 81 0.18 7.74 -4.19
C LEU A 81 0.80 7.64 -5.57
N SER A 82 0.04 7.13 -6.55
CA SER A 82 0.55 6.89 -7.89
C SER A 82 1.04 8.19 -8.55
N ARG A 83 0.31 9.30 -8.35
CA ARG A 83 0.70 10.63 -8.84
C ARG A 83 1.93 11.18 -8.13
N LYS A 84 1.99 11.10 -6.80
CA LYS A 84 3.16 11.55 -6.03
C LYS A 84 4.40 10.74 -6.40
N LEU A 85 4.28 9.43 -6.49
CA LEU A 85 5.36 8.52 -6.83
C LEU A 85 5.89 8.79 -8.24
N ARG A 86 5.00 9.00 -9.22
CA ARG A 86 5.39 9.40 -10.58
C ARG A 86 6.20 10.69 -10.57
N LYS A 87 5.71 11.74 -9.91
CA LYS A 87 6.39 13.04 -9.81
C LYS A 87 7.79 12.89 -9.20
N ARG A 88 7.91 12.18 -8.08
CA ARG A 88 9.18 11.96 -7.37
C ARG A 88 10.17 11.12 -8.17
N LEU A 89 9.71 10.07 -8.84
CA LEU A 89 10.56 9.25 -9.70
C LEU A 89 11.07 10.05 -10.90
N THR A 90 10.22 10.86 -11.54
CA THR A 90 10.65 11.77 -12.62
C THR A 90 11.64 12.82 -12.13
N GLU A 91 11.42 13.43 -10.96
CA GLU A 91 12.35 14.41 -10.37
C GLU A 91 13.74 13.82 -10.08
N LYS A 92 13.80 12.56 -9.64
CA LYS A 92 15.06 11.92 -9.21
C LYS A 92 15.79 11.16 -10.31
N PHE A 93 15.06 10.46 -11.18
CA PHE A 93 15.62 9.57 -12.19
C PHE A 93 15.42 10.07 -13.63
N GLY A 94 14.70 11.19 -13.84
CA GLY A 94 14.36 11.73 -15.16
C GLY A 94 13.29 10.93 -15.90
N GLU A 95 13.33 9.60 -15.80
CA GLU A 95 12.39 8.67 -16.42
C GLU A 95 11.75 7.73 -15.39
N VAL A 96 10.53 7.27 -15.68
CA VAL A 96 9.81 6.30 -14.84
C VAL A 96 9.79 4.95 -15.54
N GLU A 97 10.44 3.97 -14.93
CA GLU A 97 10.45 2.59 -15.39
C GLU A 97 9.02 2.02 -15.38
N ARG A 98 8.67 1.31 -16.46
CA ARG A 98 7.34 0.70 -16.61
C ARG A 98 7.10 -0.30 -15.47
N GLY A 99 6.02 -0.09 -14.72
CA GLY A 99 5.62 -0.97 -13.62
C GLY A 99 6.10 -0.53 -12.23
N SER A 100 7.02 0.43 -12.09
CA SER A 100 7.44 0.94 -10.78
C SER A 100 6.27 1.54 -9.99
N ILE A 101 5.40 2.31 -10.67
CA ILE A 101 4.20 2.89 -10.04
C ILE A 101 3.23 1.78 -9.60
N TRP A 102 2.95 0.83 -10.49
CA TRP A 102 2.03 -0.28 -10.21
C TRP A 102 2.52 -1.13 -9.03
N TYR A 103 3.81 -1.41 -9.01
CA TYR A 103 4.48 -2.10 -7.91
C TYR A 103 4.31 -1.35 -6.58
N GLY A 104 4.51 -0.03 -6.58
CA GLY A 104 4.28 0.82 -5.40
C GLY A 104 2.83 0.79 -4.92
N CYS A 105 1.86 0.84 -5.83
CA CYS A 105 0.43 0.74 -5.51
C CYS A 105 0.09 -0.62 -4.86
N MET A 106 0.55 -1.71 -5.44
CA MET A 106 0.32 -3.05 -4.89
C MET A 106 0.95 -3.22 -3.52
N ARG A 107 2.15 -2.67 -3.32
CA ARG A 107 2.83 -2.68 -2.02
C ARG A 107 2.04 -1.89 -0.98
N ALA A 108 1.45 -0.75 -1.34
CA ALA A 108 0.66 0.08 -0.43
C ALA A 108 -0.62 -0.59 0.09
N LEU A 109 -1.17 -1.55 -0.66
CA LEU A 109 -2.33 -2.33 -0.25
C LEU A 109 -1.99 -3.46 0.74
N GLN A 110 -0.75 -3.93 0.74
CA GLN A 110 -0.31 -4.99 1.66
C GLN A 110 -0.03 -4.43 3.05
N PHE A 111 -0.34 -5.22 4.09
CA PHE A 111 -0.05 -4.85 5.47
C PHE A 111 1.46 -4.75 5.72
N ARG A 112 1.93 -3.62 6.30
CA ARG A 112 3.37 -3.30 6.46
C ARG A 112 4.22 -4.46 7.00
N LYS A 113 3.73 -5.17 8.02
CA LYS A 113 4.49 -6.26 8.67
C LYS A 113 4.57 -7.53 7.82
N LEU A 114 3.61 -7.73 6.90
CA LEU A 114 3.55 -8.88 6.02
C LEU A 114 4.20 -8.60 4.65
N ARG A 115 4.65 -7.36 4.40
CA ARG A 115 5.38 -6.99 3.19
C ARG A 115 6.72 -7.70 3.16
N LEU A 116 6.94 -8.46 2.09
CA LEU A 116 8.25 -8.95 1.70
C LEU A 116 8.68 -8.18 0.45
N PRO A 117 9.94 -7.74 0.33
CA PRO A 117 11.00 -7.71 1.35
C PRO A 117 10.67 -6.72 2.47
N LYS A 118 11.22 -6.93 3.67
CA LYS A 118 10.86 -6.12 4.85
C LYS A 118 11.15 -4.62 4.62
N PRO A 119 10.30 -3.74 5.17
CA PRO A 119 10.54 -2.29 5.16
C PRO A 119 11.91 -1.96 5.78
N GLN A 120 12.76 -1.27 5.01
CA GLN A 120 14.08 -0.85 5.46
C GLN A 120 14.06 0.52 6.14
N VAL A 121 12.98 1.29 5.94
CA VAL A 121 12.79 2.64 6.49
C VAL A 121 11.67 2.69 7.51
N LYS A 122 11.80 3.57 8.51
CA LYS A 122 10.73 3.88 9.47
C LYS A 122 9.68 4.81 8.85
N ARG A 123 8.48 4.86 9.43
CA ARG A 123 7.44 5.84 9.01
C ARG A 123 8.01 7.26 9.13
N GLY A 124 7.78 8.10 8.12
CA GLY A 124 8.29 9.47 8.05
C GLY A 124 9.71 9.63 7.51
N GLN A 125 10.48 8.54 7.33
CA GLN A 125 11.81 8.60 6.72
C GLN A 125 11.69 8.48 5.20
N PHE A 126 11.33 9.59 4.54
CA PHE A 126 11.25 9.63 3.09
C PHE A 126 12.66 9.60 2.47
N PRO A 127 12.88 8.80 1.41
CA PRO A 127 14.14 8.82 0.68
C PRO A 127 14.32 10.17 -0.03
N ALA A 128 15.48 10.80 0.20
CA ALA A 128 15.93 11.97 -0.57
C ALA A 128 16.12 11.60 -2.03
#